data_AF-A0A933E3H9-F1
#
_entry.id   AF-A0A933E3H9-F1
#
_cell.length_a   1.000
_cell.length_b   1.000
_cell.length_c   1.000
_cell.angle_alpha   90.00
_cell.angle_beta   90.00
_cell.angle_gamma   90.00
#
_symmetry.space_group_name_H-M   'P 1'
#
loop_
_entity.id
_entity.type
_entity.pdbx_description
1 polymer ?
#
loop_
_entity_poly.entity_id
_entity_poly.type
_entity_poly.pdbx_seq_one_letter_code
_entity_poly.pdbx_strand_id
1 'polypeptide(L)'
;YMIDMATLTGGTAYAVGELVTSVLGNDKRLTARLLAAGKKAGEPAWELPIVQDYKKGYLKGPADLKNSGSGTKASTISGALFLEEFGQNNKWVHMDIASTAWADEPTSYHPMVGATGTPVRTLIYFLMDL
;
A
#
# COMPACT_ATOMS: atom_id res chain seq x y z
N TYR A 1 13.74 -1.21 -9.46
CA TYR A 1 12.38 -1.02 -8.94
C TYR A 1 12.49 -0.50 -7.53
N MET A 2 11.57 0.34 -7.07
CA MET A 2 11.46 0.74 -5.68
C MET A 2 10.11 0.21 -5.17
N ILE A 3 10.16 -0.62 -4.13
CA ILE A 3 8.97 -1.19 -3.50
C ILE A 3 9.12 -0.93 -2.01
N ASP A 4 8.17 -0.22 -1.42
CA ASP A 4 8.12 0.00 0.02
C ASP A 4 6.80 -0.53 0.60
N MET A 5 6.82 -0.82 1.89
CA MET A 5 5.67 -1.31 2.63
C MET A 5 5.65 -0.68 4.01
N ALA A 6 4.47 -0.30 4.48
CA ALA A 6 4.30 0.24 5.81
C ALA A 6 2.89 -0.01 6.32
N THR A 7 2.74 -0.15 7.64
CA THR A 7 1.45 -0.03 8.32
C THR A 7 1.08 1.45 8.41
N LEU A 8 0.80 2.08 7.28
CA LEU A 8 0.87 3.55 7.14
C LEU A 8 -0.42 4.24 7.56
N THR A 9 -1.57 3.79 7.05
CA THR A 9 -2.83 4.51 7.26
C THR A 9 -3.94 3.60 7.75
N GLY A 10 -4.73 4.06 8.72
CA GLY A 10 -5.99 3.39 9.07
C GLY A 10 -7.03 3.43 7.93
N GLY A 11 -6.87 4.33 6.96
CA GLY A 11 -7.74 4.44 5.79
C GLY A 11 -7.81 3.18 4.93
N THR A 12 -6.74 2.38 4.93
CA THR A 12 -6.66 1.18 4.08
C THR A 12 -7.72 0.15 4.50
N ALA A 13 -7.94 -0.01 5.81
CA ALA A 13 -8.97 -0.90 6.34
C ALA A 13 -10.38 -0.48 5.92
N TYR A 14 -10.66 0.82 5.84
CA TYR A 14 -11.94 1.32 5.32
C TYR A 14 -12.08 1.20 3.80
N ALA A 15 -10.96 1.12 3.06
CA ALA A 15 -10.96 1.03 1.61
C ALA A 15 -11.12 -0.42 1.13
N VAL A 16 -10.42 -1.37 1.74
CA VAL A 16 -10.30 -2.76 1.25
C VAL A 16 -10.53 -3.83 2.33
N GLY A 17 -10.86 -3.44 3.57
CA GLY A 17 -11.02 -4.36 4.70
C GLY A 17 -9.67 -4.86 5.24
N GLU A 18 -9.70 -5.92 6.04
CA GLU A 18 -8.55 -6.49 6.76
C GLU A 18 -7.88 -7.68 6.03
N LEU A 19 -8.49 -8.13 4.93
CA LEU A 19 -8.02 -9.31 4.18
C LEU A 19 -7.21 -8.98 2.93
N VAL A 20 -7.08 -7.69 2.61
CA VAL A 20 -6.51 -7.21 1.36
C VAL A 20 -5.52 -6.08 1.63
N THR A 21 -4.32 -6.18 1.06
CA THR A 21 -3.33 -5.09 1.10
C THR A 21 -3.64 -4.04 0.04
N SER A 22 -3.62 -2.76 0.40
CA SER A 22 -3.73 -1.68 -0.58
C SER A 22 -2.38 -1.46 -1.28
N VAL A 23 -2.41 -1.37 -2.61
CA VAL A 23 -1.22 -1.16 -3.44
C VAL A 23 -1.40 0.13 -4.24
N LEU A 24 -0.42 1.02 -4.21
CA LEU A 24 -0.43 2.27 -4.96
C LEU A 24 0.92 2.42 -5.66
N GLY A 25 0.93 2.73 -6.95
CA GLY A 25 2.19 2.86 -7.68
C GLY A 25 2.09 3.68 -8.95
N ASN A 26 3.23 4.21 -9.38
CA ASN A 26 3.35 5.06 -10.56
C ASN A 26 3.71 4.27 -11.83
N ASP A 27 4.08 2.99 -11.72
CA ASP A 27 4.39 2.10 -12.86
C ASP A 27 3.43 0.92 -12.91
N LYS A 28 2.53 0.94 -13.90
CA LYS A 28 1.48 -0.09 -14.05
C LYS A 28 2.03 -1.50 -14.27
N ARG A 29 3.20 -1.65 -14.88
CA ARG A 29 3.80 -2.99 -15.10
C ARG A 29 4.33 -3.55 -13.78
N LEU A 30 5.00 -2.72 -12.98
CA LEU A 30 5.47 -3.09 -11.66
C LEU A 30 4.30 -3.44 -10.73
N THR A 31 3.25 -2.61 -10.70
CA THR A 31 2.05 -2.89 -9.90
C THR A 31 1.41 -4.22 -10.32
N ALA A 32 1.19 -4.44 -11.62
CA ALA A 32 0.59 -5.68 -12.11
C ALA A 32 1.42 -6.93 -11.75
N ARG A 33 2.75 -6.85 -11.80
CA ARG A 33 3.65 -7.94 -11.38
C ARG A 33 3.51 -8.25 -9.90
N LEU A 34 3.46 -7.22 -9.04
CA LEU A 34 3.27 -7.41 -7.60
C LEU A 34 1.91 -8.02 -7.27
N LEU A 35 0.83 -7.55 -7.91
CA LEU A 35 -0.51 -8.13 -7.74
C LEU A 35 -0.54 -9.61 -8.17
N ALA A 36 0.11 -9.95 -9.28
CA ALA A 36 0.22 -11.33 -9.73
C ALA A 36 1.01 -12.21 -8.73
N ALA A 37 2.09 -11.67 -8.16
CA ALA A 37 2.87 -12.35 -7.13
C ALA A 37 2.05 -12.58 -5.85
N GLY A 38 1.27 -11.58 -5.41
CA GLY A 38 0.37 -11.71 -4.25
C GLY A 38 -0.69 -12.79 -4.45
N LYS A 39 -1.25 -12.86 -5.67
CA LYS A 39 -2.18 -13.95 -6.04
C LYS A 39 -1.52 -15.33 -5.95
N LYS A 40 -0.27 -15.49 -6.38
CA LYS A 40 0.48 -16.77 -6.25
C LYS A 40 0.80 -17.08 -4.78
N ALA A 41 1.11 -16.06 -3.99
CA ALA A 41 1.47 -16.18 -2.58
C ALA A 41 0.28 -16.48 -1.66
N GLY A 42 -0.96 -16.26 -2.12
CA GLY A 42 -2.14 -16.30 -1.28
C GLY A 42 -2.24 -15.09 -0.35
N GLU A 43 -1.66 -13.95 -0.76
CA GLU A 43 -1.72 -12.66 -0.06
C GLU A 43 -2.46 -11.68 -0.98
N PRO A 44 -3.80 -11.56 -0.84
CA PRO A 44 -4.61 -10.70 -1.69
C PRO A 44 -4.18 -9.24 -1.58
N ALA A 45 -4.07 -8.59 -2.72
CA ALA A 45 -3.73 -7.17 -2.82
C ALA A 45 -4.60 -6.50 -3.87
N TRP A 46 -4.86 -5.21 -3.70
CA TRP A 46 -5.70 -4.42 -4.61
C TRP A 46 -5.06 -3.08 -4.95
N GLU A 47 -5.02 -2.73 -6.23
CA GLU A 47 -4.53 -1.43 -6.66
C GLU A 47 -5.56 -0.34 -6.38
N LEU A 48 -5.21 0.62 -5.53
CA LEU A 48 -5.96 1.86 -5.35
C LEU A 48 -5.49 2.90 -6.39
N PRO A 49 -6.39 3.81 -6.81
CA PRO A 49 -6.02 4.82 -7.79
C PRO A 49 -5.08 5.89 -7.19
N ILE A 50 -4.10 6.33 -7.98
CA ILE A 50 -3.35 7.56 -7.71
C ILE A 50 -4.12 8.73 -8.31
N VAL A 51 -4.70 9.57 -7.46
CA VAL A 51 -5.49 10.74 -7.87
C VAL A 51 -4.76 12.03 -7.48
N GLN A 52 -4.12 12.67 -8.45
CA GLN A 52 -3.22 13.82 -8.24
C GLN A 52 -3.91 15.02 -7.55
N ASP A 53 -5.23 15.17 -7.67
CA ASP A 53 -5.96 16.25 -6.99
C ASP A 53 -5.88 16.20 -5.46
N TYR A 54 -5.59 15.04 -4.86
CA TYR A 54 -5.40 14.92 -3.42
C TYR A 54 -4.09 15.55 -2.92
N LYS A 55 -3.11 15.83 -3.81
CA LYS A 55 -1.85 16.51 -3.45
C LYS A 55 -2.08 17.89 -2.84
N LYS A 56 -3.13 18.58 -3.27
CA LYS A 56 -3.58 19.88 -2.73
C LYS A 56 -3.81 19.84 -1.22
N GLY A 57 -4.01 18.67 -0.64
CA GLY A 57 -4.23 18.50 0.78
C GLY A 57 -2.98 18.69 1.63
N TYR A 58 -1.82 18.28 1.14
CA TYR A 58 -0.54 18.36 1.86
C TYR A 58 0.41 19.46 1.36
N LEU A 59 0.15 20.07 0.21
CA LEU A 59 0.91 21.21 -0.31
C LEU A 59 0.51 22.57 0.32
N LYS A 60 -0.21 22.55 1.44
CA LYS A 60 -0.67 23.76 2.14
C LYS A 60 0.17 24.00 3.39
N GLY A 61 0.78 25.17 3.49
CA GLY A 61 1.47 25.61 4.70
C GLY A 61 2.73 26.42 4.40
N PRO A 62 3.53 26.73 5.43
CA PRO A 62 4.79 27.46 5.30
C PRO A 62 5.96 26.59 4.82
N ALA A 63 5.78 25.28 4.69
CA ALA A 63 6.79 24.32 4.26
C ALA A 63 6.42 23.70 2.91
N ASP A 64 7.39 23.07 2.24
CA ASP A 64 7.18 22.40 0.95
C ASP A 64 6.09 21.33 1.02
N LEU A 65 6.07 20.55 2.11
CA LEU A 65 5.12 19.46 2.33
C LEU A 65 4.64 19.42 3.78
N LYS A 66 3.34 19.20 3.97
CA LYS A 66 2.72 18.87 5.26
C LYS A 66 2.58 17.34 5.37
N ASN A 67 3.00 16.74 6.49
CA ASN A 67 2.90 15.29 6.71
C ASN A 67 1.48 14.75 6.93
N SER A 68 0.45 15.54 6.64
CA SER A 68 -0.96 15.17 6.78
C SER A 68 -1.79 15.84 5.69
N GLY A 69 -2.77 15.10 5.18
CA GLY A 69 -3.73 15.61 4.19
C GLY A 69 -4.77 16.57 4.80
N SER A 70 -5.76 16.94 3.98
CA SER A 70 -6.86 17.83 4.39
C SER A 70 -7.98 17.15 5.20
N GLY A 71 -7.89 15.85 5.47
CA GLY A 71 -8.90 15.12 6.24
C GLY A 71 -8.72 13.60 6.20
N THR A 72 -9.75 12.87 6.65
CA THR A 72 -9.75 11.41 6.77
C THR A 72 -10.10 10.68 5.47
N LYS A 73 -10.81 11.35 4.55
CA LYS A 73 -11.20 10.78 3.25
C LYS A 73 -9.97 10.58 2.37
N ALA A 74 -9.89 9.42 1.71
CA ALA A 74 -8.77 9.06 0.84
C ALA A 74 -7.40 9.19 1.52
N SER A 75 -7.32 8.92 2.83
CA SER A 75 -6.09 9.05 3.61
C SER A 75 -4.98 8.13 3.13
N THR A 76 -5.31 6.90 2.70
CA THR A 76 -4.36 5.96 2.08
C THR A 76 -3.76 6.51 0.78
N ILE A 77 -4.60 7.04 -0.11
CA ILE A 77 -4.14 7.63 -1.38
C ILE A 77 -3.31 8.89 -1.11
N SER A 78 -3.73 9.72 -0.16
CA SER A 78 -3.00 10.94 0.24
C SER A 78 -1.64 10.62 0.85
N GLY A 79 -1.56 9.57 1.67
CA GLY A 79 -0.30 9.08 2.25
C GLY A 79 0.66 8.56 1.18
N ALA A 80 0.16 7.76 0.24
CA ALA A 80 0.97 7.29 -0.89
C ALA A 80 1.47 8.47 -1.75
N LEU A 81 0.61 9.44 -2.09
CA LEU A 81 1.02 10.63 -2.85
C LEU A 81 2.10 11.43 -2.12
N PHE A 82 2.02 11.54 -0.78
CA PHE A 82 3.08 12.16 0.01
C PHE A 82 4.40 11.39 -0.13
N LEU A 83 4.38 10.05 -0.10
CA LEU A 83 5.57 9.22 -0.31
C LEU A 83 6.12 9.33 -1.75
N GLU A 84 5.23 9.47 -2.74
CA GLU A 84 5.60 9.61 -4.15
C GLU A 84 6.55 10.81 -4.38
N GLU A 85 6.40 11.91 -3.62
CA GLU A 85 7.28 13.10 -3.72
C GLU A 85 8.76 12.74 -3.53
N PHE A 86 9.05 11.67 -2.76
CA PHE A 86 10.40 11.17 -2.48
C PHE A 86 10.82 10.02 -3.42
N GLY A 87 9.85 9.38 -4.09
CA GLY A 87 10.05 8.21 -4.96
C GLY A 87 9.90 8.47 -6.47
N GLN A 88 9.46 9.67 -6.87
CA GLN A 88 8.98 10.02 -8.22
C GLN A 88 9.91 9.65 -9.39
N ASN A 89 11.23 9.61 -9.19
CA ASN A 89 12.20 9.29 -10.24
C ASN A 89 12.36 7.78 -10.49
N ASN A 90 11.67 6.94 -9.71
CA ASN A 90 11.75 5.48 -9.80
C ASN A 90 10.41 4.89 -10.23
N LYS A 91 10.49 3.70 -10.85
CA LYS A 91 9.35 2.78 -10.91
C LYS A 91 9.02 2.34 -9.50
N TRP A 92 7.94 2.88 -8.95
CA TRP A 92 7.64 2.86 -7.53
C TRP A 92 6.26 2.25 -7.26
N VAL A 93 6.20 1.42 -6.21
CA VAL A 93 4.98 0.87 -5.64
C VAL A 93 5.08 0.90 -4.12
N HIS A 94 4.06 1.45 -3.47
CA HIS A 94 3.81 1.37 -2.04
C HIS A 94 2.74 0.30 -1.74
N MET A 95 3.02 -0.51 -0.72
CA MET A 95 2.06 -1.45 -0.14
C MET A 95 1.66 -0.98 1.26
N ASP A 96 0.44 -0.45 1.42
CA ASP A 96 -0.12 -0.12 2.74
C ASP A 96 -0.67 -1.39 3.37
N ILE A 97 0.11 -1.97 4.27
CA ILE A 97 -0.15 -3.24 4.94
C ILE A 97 -0.84 -3.05 6.30
N ALA A 98 -1.29 -1.84 6.64
CA ALA A 98 -1.92 -1.59 7.94
C ALA A 98 -3.15 -2.47 8.19
N SER A 99 -3.88 -2.86 7.12
CA SER A 99 -5.02 -3.78 7.18
C SER A 99 -4.63 -5.23 7.38
N THR A 100 -3.45 -5.64 6.92
CA THR A 100 -3.11 -7.07 6.77
C THR A 100 -1.94 -7.52 7.62
N ALA A 101 -1.18 -6.62 8.22
CA ALA A 101 -0.01 -6.95 9.03
C ALA A 101 -0.37 -7.69 10.34
N TRP A 102 -1.60 -7.49 10.82
CA TRP A 102 -2.15 -8.11 12.02
C TRP A 102 -3.54 -8.69 11.72
N ALA A 103 -3.82 -9.89 12.20
CA ALA A 103 -5.12 -10.54 12.07
C ALA A 103 -5.79 -10.61 13.46
N ASP A 104 -6.99 -10.04 13.57
CA ASP A 104 -7.80 -10.07 14.79
C ASP A 104 -8.62 -11.36 14.93
N GLU A 105 -8.81 -12.09 13.83
CA GLU A 105 -9.45 -13.40 13.77
C GLU A 105 -8.70 -14.36 12.82
N PRO A 106 -8.83 -15.68 13.02
CA PRO A 106 -8.29 -16.66 12.06
C PRO A 106 -8.90 -16.47 10.67
N THR A 107 -8.05 -16.38 9.65
CA THR A 107 -8.44 -16.31 8.25
C THR A 107 -8.10 -17.60 7.52
N SER A 108 -8.57 -17.75 6.28
CA SER A 108 -8.28 -18.93 5.45
C SER A 108 -6.79 -19.11 5.14
N TYR A 109 -6.00 -18.03 5.19
CA TYR A 109 -4.56 -18.04 4.90
C TYR A 109 -3.69 -17.73 6.12
N HIS A 110 -4.29 -17.38 7.26
CA HIS A 110 -3.61 -17.15 8.53
C HIS A 110 -4.47 -17.69 9.70
N PRO A 111 -4.24 -18.94 10.15
CA PRO A 111 -5.15 -19.65 11.05
C PRO A 111 -5.06 -19.21 12.53
N MET A 112 -4.28 -18.18 12.83
CA MET A 112 -4.03 -17.71 14.19
C MET A 112 -4.31 -16.20 14.29
N VAL A 113 -4.63 -15.73 15.49
CA VAL A 113 -4.68 -14.28 15.78
C VAL A 113 -3.26 -13.78 16.00
N GLY A 114 -2.91 -12.63 15.43
CA GLY A 114 -1.61 -11.99 15.63
C GLY A 114 -0.93 -11.51 14.34
N ALA A 115 0.40 -11.38 14.41
CA ALA A 115 1.20 -10.88 13.29
C ALA A 115 1.22 -11.86 12.11
N THR A 116 0.84 -11.38 10.92
CA THR A 116 0.66 -12.25 9.74
C THR A 116 1.93 -12.44 8.92
N GLY A 117 2.88 -11.49 9.00
CA GLY A 117 4.06 -11.44 8.13
C GLY A 117 3.77 -10.97 6.70
N THR A 118 2.57 -10.48 6.40
CA THR A 118 2.25 -9.89 5.09
C THR A 118 3.11 -8.64 4.84
N PRO A 119 3.74 -8.46 3.66
CA PRO A 119 3.58 -9.21 2.42
C PRO A 119 4.83 -10.04 2.05
N VAL A 120 5.49 -10.68 3.02
CA VAL A 120 6.79 -11.35 2.80
C VAL A 120 6.71 -12.40 1.68
N ARG A 121 5.66 -13.23 1.61
CA ARG A 121 5.54 -14.24 0.54
C ARG A 121 5.35 -13.57 -0.81
N THR A 122 4.51 -12.54 -0.91
CA THR A 122 4.33 -11.75 -2.14
C THR A 122 5.66 -11.27 -2.69
N LEU A 123 6.53 -10.74 -1.83
CA LEU A 123 7.84 -10.24 -2.25
C LEU A 123 8.78 -11.37 -2.69
N ILE A 124 8.76 -12.51 -2.01
CA ILE A 124 9.54 -13.69 -2.43
C ILE A 124 9.10 -14.15 -3.82
N TYR A 125 7.79 -14.33 -4.05
CA TYR A 125 7.26 -14.70 -5.37
C TYR A 125 7.61 -13.67 -6.44
N PHE A 126 7.51 -12.38 -6.12
CA PHE A 126 7.89 -11.31 -7.04
C PHE A 126 9.36 -11.37 -7.44
N LEU A 127 10.27 -11.64 -6.50
CA LEU A 127 11.70 -11.77 -6.76
C LEU A 127 12.05 -13.05 -7.54
N MET A 128 11.32 -14.14 -7.33
CA MET A 128 11.50 -15.38 -8.09
C MET A 128 11.04 -15.24 -9.54
N ASP A 129 10.04 -14.40 -9.80
CA ASP A 129 9.52 -14.07 -11.13
C ASP A 129 10.25 -12.88 -11.78
N LEU A 130 11.34 -12.37 -11.17
CA LEU A 130 11.97 -11.11 -11.59
C LEU A 130 12.63 -11.19 -12.96
#